data_AF-A0A7K5IQJ4-F1
#
_entry.id   AF-A0A7K5IQJ4-F1
#
_cell.length_a   1.000
_cell.length_b   1.000
_cell.length_c   1.000
_cell.angle_alpha   90.00
_cell.angle_beta   90.00
_cell.angle_gamma   90.00
#
_symmetry.space_group_name_H-M   'P 1'
#
loop_
_entity.id
_entity.type
_entity.pdbx_description
1 polymer ?
#
loop_
_entity_poly.entity_id
_entity_poly.type
_entity_poly.pdbx_seq_one_letter_code
_entity_poly.pdbx_strand_id
1 'polypeptide(L)'
;MAENGNGENMSILESKICQQIEYYFGNHNLPRDKFLKEQIKLDDGWVPLEVMIKFNRLSRLSKDFDVIVEALRKSKTGLMEINEDKTKIRRSPNKPLPELNDQYKAAIKNRSVYVKGFPLDATLDDIKEWLEDKGPVENIQMRRTLQRTFKGSIFAVFDSVESAKKFTEIPNQKYKDTELIVLFKEEYCTKKNEERKQNKVEAKARAKQEKEEKQKQAADAEMKSLEEKTGCLLKFSGDLDDQTCREDLHDVFSGHGEIKWIHFVRGAKEGIILFKDIAKEALEKAKAAHNGNLQLRNKDVSWEVLEGDAEKEALKKILEDQQELLKQKTKGRKIKGKGRGGKIPQGAQKGKIQFQGKKIKFENDEEDGENETKTEPASPKKRPLEETEKEEPAPKQLKTENGDGNQ
;
A
#
# COMPACT_ATOMS: atom_id res chain seq x y z
N MET A 1 33.51 21.91 66.86
CA MET A 1 32.81 20.90 66.05
C MET A 1 31.76 21.64 65.25
N ALA A 2 31.98 21.82 63.96
CA ALA A 2 31.00 22.43 63.05
C ALA A 2 30.41 21.30 62.22
N GLU A 3 29.26 20.79 62.66
CA GLU A 3 28.38 19.98 61.82
C GLU A 3 27.70 20.93 60.83
N ASN A 4 28.34 21.17 59.70
CA ASN A 4 27.66 21.74 58.55
C ASN A 4 26.90 20.63 57.85
N GLY A 5 25.60 20.56 58.13
CA GLY A 5 24.66 19.70 57.43
C GLY A 5 24.72 19.94 55.93
N ASN A 6 25.05 18.87 55.19
CA ASN A 6 24.84 18.76 53.76
C ASN A 6 23.34 18.95 53.47
N GLY A 7 22.93 20.18 53.16
CA GLY A 7 21.66 20.42 52.48
C GLY A 7 21.71 19.71 51.14
N GLU A 8 20.88 18.68 50.98
CA GLU A 8 20.79 17.79 49.82
C GLU A 8 20.40 18.56 48.55
N ASN A 9 21.36 19.22 47.91
CA ASN A 9 21.21 19.69 46.55
C ASN A 9 21.32 18.49 45.62
N MET A 10 20.21 18.17 44.95
CA MET A 10 20.14 17.11 43.93
C MET A 10 21.20 17.38 42.84
N SER A 11 22.06 16.39 42.59
CA SER A 11 23.06 16.47 41.52
C SER A 11 22.39 16.59 40.15
N ILE A 12 23.07 17.19 39.18
CA ILE A 12 22.61 17.23 37.77
C ILE A 12 22.33 15.82 37.26
N LEU A 13 23.13 14.83 37.67
CA LEU A 13 22.94 13.43 37.30
C LEU A 13 21.64 12.86 37.91
N GLU A 14 21.43 13.07 39.21
CA GLU A 14 20.23 12.62 39.92
C GLU A 14 18.97 13.26 39.33
N SER A 15 19.03 14.55 38.99
CA SER A 15 17.93 15.27 38.35
C SER A 15 17.58 14.67 36.98
N LYS A 16 18.59 14.37 36.15
CA LYS A 16 18.38 13.71 34.86
C LYS A 16 17.79 12.31 35.01
N ILE A 17 18.21 11.55 36.03
CA ILE A 17 17.65 10.22 36.34
C ILE A 17 16.18 10.34 36.72
N CYS A 18 15.84 11.24 37.64
CA CYS A 18 14.46 11.48 38.06
C CYS A 18 13.57 11.86 36.89
N GLN A 19 13.96 12.89 36.12
CA GLN A 19 13.21 13.33 34.94
C GLN A 19 13.01 12.20 33.93
N GLN A 20 14.02 11.34 33.73
CA GLN A 20 13.94 10.26 32.76
C GLN A 20 12.98 9.14 33.21
N ILE A 21 13.00 8.78 34.49
CA ILE A 21 12.09 7.77 35.06
C ILE A 21 10.67 8.33 35.12
N GLU A 22 10.49 9.55 35.61
CA GLU A 22 9.20 10.23 35.65
C GLU A 22 8.59 10.38 34.26
N TYR A 23 9.41 10.61 33.23
CA TYR A 23 8.95 10.60 31.85
C TYR A 23 8.39 9.23 31.44
N TYR A 24 9.10 8.13 31.75
CA TYR A 24 8.66 6.78 31.39
C TYR A 24 7.31 6.41 32.01
N PHE A 25 7.15 6.72 33.30
CA PHE A 25 5.90 6.51 34.03
C PHE A 25 4.91 7.66 33.89
N GLY A 26 5.23 8.69 33.11
CA GLY A 26 4.44 9.89 32.93
C GLY A 26 3.20 9.66 32.06
N ASN A 27 2.33 10.67 32.03
CA ASN A 27 1.02 10.59 31.34
C ASN A 27 1.14 10.45 29.81
N HIS A 28 2.25 10.91 29.23
CA HIS A 28 2.47 10.86 27.78
C HIS A 28 3.07 9.54 27.29
N ASN A 29 4.00 8.97 28.04
CA ASN A 29 4.72 7.76 27.63
C ASN A 29 3.96 6.49 28.04
N LEU A 30 3.54 6.39 29.30
CA LEU A 30 3.01 5.15 29.88
C LEU A 30 1.81 4.56 29.11
N PRO A 31 0.82 5.36 28.64
CA PRO A 31 -0.28 4.82 27.82
C PRO A 31 0.17 4.23 26.48
N ARG A 32 1.30 4.68 25.93
CA ARG A 32 1.83 4.26 24.61
C ARG A 32 2.82 3.12 24.73
N ASP A 33 3.63 3.10 25.78
CA ASP A 33 4.69 2.13 26.00
C ASP A 33 4.13 0.73 26.32
N LYS A 34 4.07 -0.15 25.31
CA LYS A 34 3.55 -1.51 25.45
C LYS A 34 4.37 -2.33 26.45
N PHE A 35 5.70 -2.22 26.38
CA PHE A 35 6.61 -2.97 27.23
C PHE A 35 6.42 -2.59 28.69
N LEU A 36 6.42 -1.29 29.01
CA LEU A 36 6.26 -0.84 30.39
C LEU A 36 4.87 -1.19 30.95
N LYS A 37 3.80 -1.09 30.14
CA LYS A 37 2.45 -1.52 30.53
C LYS A 37 2.38 -3.01 30.83
N GLU A 38 3.10 -3.85 30.09
CA GLU A 38 3.16 -5.28 30.36
C GLU A 38 3.87 -5.55 31.68
N GLN A 39 5.00 -4.90 31.95
CA GLN A 39 5.76 -5.06 33.19
C GLN A 39 4.94 -4.66 34.43
N ILE A 40 4.23 -3.54 34.37
CA ILE A 40 3.39 -3.03 35.47
C ILE A 40 2.25 -4.00 35.81
N LYS A 41 1.75 -4.80 34.84
CA LYS A 41 0.68 -5.77 35.08
C LYS A 41 1.14 -7.04 35.80
N LEU A 42 2.45 -7.30 35.84
CA LEU A 42 2.99 -8.54 36.40
C LEU A 42 2.97 -8.55 37.92
N ASP A 43 3.16 -7.40 38.55
CA ASP A 43 3.41 -7.31 39.99
C ASP A 43 2.81 -6.04 40.62
N ASP A 44 1.50 -5.86 40.51
CA ASP A 44 0.75 -4.74 41.13
C ASP A 44 1.38 -3.34 40.89
N GLY A 45 1.87 -3.13 39.68
CA GLY A 45 2.54 -1.91 39.24
C GLY A 45 4.02 -1.80 39.55
N TRP A 46 4.60 -2.72 40.31
CA TRP A 46 6.02 -2.78 40.59
C TRP A 46 6.82 -3.23 39.37
N VAL A 47 7.87 -2.46 39.08
CA VAL A 47 8.83 -2.75 38.01
C VAL A 47 10.22 -2.89 38.63
N PRO A 48 10.89 -4.04 38.47
CA PRO A 48 12.26 -4.23 38.96
C PRO A 48 13.24 -3.26 38.34
N LEU A 49 14.21 -2.77 39.13
CA LEU A 49 15.28 -1.89 38.64
C LEU A 49 16.13 -2.58 37.55
N GLU A 50 16.27 -3.90 37.60
CA GLU A 50 16.88 -4.72 36.54
C GLU A 50 16.22 -4.53 35.16
N VAL A 51 14.90 -4.31 35.15
CA VAL A 51 14.16 -4.01 33.91
C VAL A 51 14.40 -2.56 33.51
N MET A 52 14.43 -1.64 34.48
CA MET A 52 14.64 -0.22 34.23
C MET A 52 16.03 0.07 33.63
N ILE A 53 17.09 -0.59 34.08
CA ILE A 53 18.43 -0.42 33.49
C ILE A 53 18.58 -1.00 32.08
N LYS A 54 17.57 -1.71 31.54
CA LYS A 54 17.54 -2.10 30.11
C LYS A 54 17.08 -0.95 29.22
N PHE A 55 16.49 0.11 29.78
CA PHE A 55 16.09 1.27 29.00
C PHE A 55 17.33 2.07 28.58
N ASN A 56 17.47 2.29 27.27
CA ASN A 56 18.67 2.86 26.67
C ASN A 56 19.05 4.26 27.20
N ARG A 57 18.09 5.09 27.62
CA ARG A 57 18.43 6.43 28.15
C ARG A 57 18.81 6.39 29.61
N LEU A 58 18.09 5.62 30.42
CA LEU A 58 18.41 5.47 31.84
C LEU A 58 19.79 4.81 32.01
N SER A 59 20.06 3.73 31.27
CA SER A 59 21.33 2.99 31.32
C SER A 59 22.56 3.77 30.88
N ARG A 60 22.39 4.87 30.13
CA ARG A 60 23.46 5.82 29.78
C ARG A 60 23.76 6.80 30.91
N LEU A 61 22.79 7.05 31.79
CA LEU A 61 22.95 7.93 32.95
C LEU A 61 23.54 7.15 34.13
N SER A 62 22.90 6.04 34.50
CA SER A 62 23.38 5.16 35.56
C SER A 62 22.84 3.74 35.38
N LYS A 63 23.64 2.75 35.81
CA LYS A 63 23.22 1.35 35.96
C LYS A 63 23.22 0.92 37.42
N ASP A 64 23.66 1.81 38.31
CA ASP A 64 23.73 1.56 39.74
C ASP A 64 22.35 1.78 40.37
N PHE A 65 21.87 0.77 41.08
CA PHE A 65 20.55 0.78 41.71
C PHE A 65 20.49 1.78 42.86
N ASP A 66 21.57 1.90 43.64
CA ASP A 66 21.60 2.81 44.78
C ASP A 66 21.49 4.26 44.32
N VAL A 67 22.23 4.63 43.27
CA VAL A 67 22.17 5.96 42.65
C VAL A 67 20.76 6.28 42.12
N ILE A 68 20.09 5.30 41.51
CA ILE A 68 18.73 5.49 40.99
C ILE A 68 17.73 5.70 42.14
N VAL A 69 17.85 4.91 43.20
CA VAL A 69 16.98 4.97 44.38
C VAL A 69 17.18 6.28 45.14
N GLU A 70 18.42 6.69 45.36
CA GLU A 70 18.75 7.97 46.02
C GLU A 70 18.22 9.17 45.22
N ALA A 71 18.40 9.15 43.90
CA ALA A 71 17.83 10.17 43.03
C ALA A 71 16.30 10.28 43.20
N LEU A 72 15.60 9.14 43.09
CA LEU A 72 14.14 9.10 43.20
C LEU A 72 13.63 9.52 44.59
N ARG A 73 14.37 9.23 45.67
CA ARG A 73 14.03 9.69 47.04
C ARG A 73 14.07 11.21 47.16
N LYS A 74 14.99 11.87 46.46
CA LYS A 74 15.12 13.33 46.43
C LYS A 74 14.09 13.98 45.47
N SER A 75 13.30 13.21 44.73
CA SER A 75 12.32 13.75 43.78
C SER A 75 11.21 14.52 44.50
N LYS A 76 10.94 15.74 44.01
CA LYS A 76 9.89 16.62 44.51
C LYS A 76 8.53 16.32 43.88
N THR A 77 8.48 15.52 42.81
CA THR A 77 7.21 15.28 42.08
C THR A 77 6.32 14.29 42.80
N GLY A 78 6.86 13.39 43.64
CA GLY A 78 6.12 12.34 44.32
C GLY A 78 5.36 11.41 43.36
N LEU A 79 5.81 11.28 42.10
CA LEU A 79 5.18 10.42 41.10
C LEU A 79 5.55 8.94 41.29
N MET A 80 6.76 8.69 41.81
CA MET A 80 7.34 7.35 41.95
C MET A 80 7.36 6.91 43.42
N GLU A 81 7.04 5.65 43.64
CA GLU A 81 7.20 4.94 44.91
C GLU A 81 8.33 3.90 44.76
N ILE A 82 9.10 3.73 45.84
CA ILE A 82 10.19 2.76 45.92
C ILE A 82 9.78 1.69 46.94
N ASN A 83 10.03 0.42 46.62
CA ASN A 83 9.72 -0.69 47.52
C ASN A 83 10.65 -0.67 48.75
N GLU A 84 10.24 -1.32 49.84
CA GLU A 84 11.03 -1.42 51.09
C GLU A 84 12.44 -1.98 50.85
N ASP A 85 12.54 -3.00 49.99
CA ASP A 85 13.81 -3.64 49.61
C ASP A 85 14.66 -2.80 48.64
N LYS A 86 14.16 -1.64 48.18
CA LYS A 86 14.81 -0.77 47.18
C LYS A 86 15.10 -1.42 45.81
N THR A 87 14.54 -2.60 45.53
CA THR A 87 14.78 -3.36 44.29
C THR A 87 13.79 -3.05 43.16
N LYS A 88 12.63 -2.47 43.49
CA LYS A 88 11.52 -2.20 42.56
C LYS A 88 10.99 -0.78 42.73
N ILE A 89 10.46 -0.23 41.64
CA ILE A 89 9.81 1.08 41.62
C ILE A 89 8.44 0.98 40.96
N ARG A 90 7.50 1.83 41.37
CA ARG A 90 6.19 1.93 40.72
C ARG A 90 5.71 3.37 40.64
N ARG A 91 4.76 3.64 39.76
CA ARG A 91 4.01 4.89 39.78
C ARG A 91 3.08 4.88 41.00
N SER A 92 3.05 5.98 41.77
CA SER A 92 2.20 6.08 42.95
C SER A 92 0.72 5.88 42.60
N PRO A 93 -0.01 4.99 43.29
CA PRO A 93 -1.45 4.80 43.09
C PRO A 93 -2.26 6.07 43.33
N ASN A 94 -1.74 7.01 44.13
CA ASN A 94 -2.37 8.31 44.41
C ASN A 94 -2.36 9.26 43.20
N LYS A 95 -1.58 8.95 42.16
CA LYS A 95 -1.49 9.72 40.92
C LYS A 95 -1.86 8.83 39.73
N PRO A 96 -3.13 8.41 39.59
CA PRO A 96 -3.54 7.55 38.49
C PRO A 96 -3.32 8.23 37.14
N LEU A 97 -3.29 7.43 36.08
CA LEU A 97 -3.28 7.97 34.73
C LEU A 97 -4.58 8.74 34.47
N PRO A 98 -4.52 9.93 33.83
CA PRO A 98 -5.72 10.64 33.43
C PRO A 98 -6.51 9.81 32.41
N GLU A 99 -7.83 9.90 32.47
CA GLU A 99 -8.70 9.25 31.49
C GLU A 99 -8.48 9.85 30.09
N LEU A 100 -8.31 8.99 29.09
CA LEU A 100 -8.04 9.38 27.70
C LEU A 100 -9.31 9.82 26.96
N ASN A 101 -10.05 10.76 27.56
CA ASN A 101 -11.28 11.31 27.02
C ASN A 101 -10.97 12.37 25.96
N ASP A 102 -11.94 12.69 25.10
CA ASP A 102 -11.74 13.65 24.00
C ASP A 102 -11.35 15.05 24.50
N GLN A 103 -11.82 15.44 25.68
CA GLN A 103 -11.42 16.68 26.35
C GLN A 103 -9.93 16.69 26.73
N TYR A 104 -9.41 15.57 27.25
CA TYR A 104 -7.99 15.45 27.61
C TYR A 104 -7.10 15.50 26.36
N LYS A 105 -7.53 14.82 25.28
CA LYS A 105 -6.85 14.89 23.98
C LYS A 105 -6.85 16.32 23.42
N ALA A 106 -7.99 17.01 23.47
CA ALA A 106 -8.10 18.40 23.03
C ALA A 106 -7.22 19.33 23.87
N ALA A 107 -7.19 19.16 25.19
CA ALA A 107 -6.31 19.93 26.07
C ALA A 107 -4.83 19.75 25.73
N ILE A 108 -4.37 18.51 25.49
CA ILE A 108 -3.01 18.24 25.01
C ILE A 108 -2.78 18.91 23.66
N LYS A 109 -3.73 18.81 22.73
CA LYS A 109 -3.61 19.36 21.38
C LYS A 109 -3.49 20.89 21.40
N ASN A 110 -4.22 21.58 22.28
CA ASN A 110 -4.21 23.04 22.43
C ASN A 110 -2.92 23.59 23.05
N ARG A 111 -2.23 22.79 23.87
CA ARG A 111 -0.89 23.11 24.41
C ARG A 111 0.25 22.45 23.63
N SER A 112 -0.05 21.83 22.49
CA SER A 112 0.95 21.22 21.60
C SER A 112 1.34 22.17 20.47
N VAL A 113 2.65 22.32 20.30
CA VAL A 113 3.24 23.16 19.26
C VAL A 113 4.07 22.29 18.30
N TYR A 114 3.99 22.62 17.02
CA TYR A 114 4.81 22.08 15.97
C TYR A 114 5.99 23.00 15.71
N VAL A 115 7.21 22.45 15.68
CA VAL A 115 8.43 23.21 15.36
C VAL A 115 9.20 22.49 14.27
N LYS A 116 9.55 23.19 13.19
CA LYS A 116 10.35 22.68 12.07
C LYS A 116 11.55 23.59 11.82
N GLY A 117 12.69 23.01 11.49
CA GLY A 117 13.92 23.73 11.18
C GLY A 117 15.13 23.25 11.98
N PHE A 118 14.97 22.19 12.77
CA PHE A 118 16.11 21.54 13.40
C PHE A 118 16.93 20.79 12.33
N PRO A 119 18.26 20.78 12.45
CA PRO A 119 19.10 20.03 11.54
C PRO A 119 18.89 18.52 11.75
N LEU A 120 19.20 17.72 10.73
CA LEU A 120 18.88 16.28 10.71
C LEU A 120 19.70 15.47 11.73
N ASP A 121 20.81 16.04 12.21
CA ASP A 121 21.72 15.52 13.22
C ASP A 121 21.36 15.96 14.65
N ALA A 122 20.39 16.87 14.83
CA ALA A 122 19.99 17.34 16.16
C ALA A 122 19.53 16.18 17.05
N THR A 123 20.08 16.13 18.26
CA THR A 123 19.71 15.13 19.25
C THR A 123 18.55 15.63 20.11
N LEU A 124 17.91 14.71 20.83
CA LEU A 124 16.83 15.07 21.75
C LEU A 124 17.36 15.95 22.89
N ASP A 125 18.58 15.72 23.33
CA ASP A 125 19.19 16.47 24.43
C ASP A 125 19.48 17.92 23.99
N ASP A 126 19.95 18.14 22.76
CA ASP A 126 20.10 19.50 22.20
C ASP A 126 18.75 20.25 22.11
N ILE A 127 17.67 19.53 21.78
CA ILE A 127 16.34 20.09 21.67
C ILE A 127 15.75 20.40 23.05
N LYS A 128 16.05 19.56 24.06
CA LYS A 128 15.67 19.81 25.46
C LYS A 128 16.32 21.08 25.97
N GLU A 129 17.63 21.20 25.82
CA GLU A 129 18.39 22.38 26.26
C GLU A 129 17.84 23.66 25.61
N TRP A 130 17.58 23.63 24.30
CA TRP A 130 16.98 24.76 23.60
C TRP A 130 15.55 25.11 24.03
N LEU A 131 14.78 24.13 24.52
CA LEU A 131 13.41 24.33 25.02
C LEU A 131 13.37 24.77 26.48
N GLU A 132 14.40 24.48 27.29
CA GLU A 132 14.45 24.87 28.71
C GLU A 132 14.31 26.39 28.90
N ASP A 133 14.94 27.19 28.03
CA ASP A 133 14.86 28.65 28.06
C ASP A 133 13.47 29.21 27.68
N LYS A 134 12.61 28.39 27.09
CA LYS A 134 11.37 28.83 26.43
C LYS A 134 10.11 28.40 27.18
N GLY A 135 10.27 27.65 28.25
CA GLY A 135 9.21 27.29 29.19
C GLY A 135 9.18 25.81 29.55
N PRO A 136 8.38 25.43 30.56
CA PRO A 136 8.25 24.04 31.00
C PRO A 136 7.55 23.18 29.93
N VAL A 137 8.29 22.21 29.40
CA VAL A 137 7.81 21.24 28.40
C VAL A 137 7.56 19.90 29.08
N GLU A 138 6.35 19.36 28.91
CA GLU A 138 5.96 18.06 29.47
C GLU A 138 6.39 16.90 28.56
N ASN A 139 6.37 17.09 27.24
CA ASN A 139 6.75 16.04 26.29
C ASN A 139 7.32 16.60 24.99
N ILE A 140 8.35 15.93 24.47
CA ILE A 140 8.98 16.24 23.18
C ILE A 140 8.93 14.99 22.30
N GLN A 141 8.21 15.09 21.19
CA GLN A 141 8.09 14.03 20.19
C GLN A 141 8.85 14.43 18.93
N MET A 142 10.03 13.84 18.73
CA MET A 142 10.80 14.01 17.48
C MET A 142 10.13 13.25 16.34
N ARG A 143 9.83 13.94 15.24
CA ARG A 143 9.21 13.32 14.07
C ARG A 143 10.26 12.61 13.24
N ARG A 144 10.08 11.30 13.08
CA ARG A 144 10.97 10.45 12.28
C ARG A 144 10.29 9.98 11.00
N THR A 145 11.09 9.60 10.01
CA THR A 145 10.66 8.86 8.81
C THR A 145 10.44 7.39 9.16
N LEU A 146 9.93 6.63 8.19
CA LEU A 146 9.81 5.18 8.32
C LEU A 146 11.19 4.52 8.52
N GLN A 147 12.25 5.13 7.97
CA GLN A 147 13.65 4.74 8.12
C GLN A 147 14.27 5.18 9.46
N ARG A 148 13.46 5.64 10.42
CA ARG A 148 13.89 6.17 11.74
C ARG A 148 14.80 7.40 11.68
N THR A 149 14.97 8.01 10.51
CA THR A 149 15.75 9.25 10.35
C THR A 149 14.93 10.45 10.84
N PHE A 150 15.58 11.41 11.48
CA PHE A 150 14.93 12.61 11.97
C PHE A 150 14.49 13.50 10.80
N LYS A 151 13.27 14.05 10.84
CA LYS A 151 12.72 14.92 9.78
C LYS A 151 13.06 16.40 9.97
N GLY A 152 13.84 16.77 10.99
CA GLY A 152 14.08 18.17 11.35
C GLY A 152 12.85 18.87 11.93
N SER A 153 11.88 18.12 12.48
CA SER A 153 10.67 18.67 13.10
C SER A 153 10.24 17.89 14.33
N ILE A 154 9.63 18.59 15.27
CA ILE A 154 9.17 18.05 16.56
C ILE A 154 7.75 18.51 16.89
N PHE A 155 7.09 17.76 17.76
CA PHE A 155 5.95 18.25 18.53
C PHE A 155 6.38 18.42 19.99
N ALA A 156 6.21 19.61 20.53
CA ALA A 156 6.43 19.91 21.94
C ALA A 156 5.07 20.12 22.63
N VAL A 157 4.85 19.47 23.76
CA VAL A 157 3.67 19.65 24.61
C VAL A 157 4.10 20.46 25.82
N PHE A 158 3.55 21.66 25.95
CA PHE A 158 3.80 22.53 27.10
C PHE A 158 2.90 22.17 28.28
N ASP A 159 3.28 22.62 29.47
CA ASP A 159 2.47 22.46 30.67
C ASP A 159 1.10 23.14 30.54
N SER A 160 1.08 24.34 29.98
CA SER A 160 -0.04 25.27 29.90
C SER A 160 -0.23 25.81 28.49
N VAL A 161 -1.46 26.20 28.19
CA VAL A 161 -1.82 26.84 26.92
C VAL A 161 -1.15 28.21 26.80
N GLU A 162 -0.92 28.90 27.91
CA GLU A 162 -0.22 30.19 27.96
C GLU A 162 1.24 30.06 27.57
N SER A 163 1.96 29.06 28.10
CA SER A 163 3.34 28.77 27.68
C SER A 163 3.41 28.47 26.17
N ALA A 164 2.48 27.68 25.64
CA ALA A 164 2.40 27.38 24.21
C ALA A 164 2.10 28.61 23.34
N LYS A 165 1.23 29.52 23.81
CA LYS A 165 0.93 30.80 23.14
C LYS A 165 2.12 31.74 23.15
N LYS A 166 2.72 31.97 24.32
CA LYS A 166 3.96 32.76 24.46
C LYS A 166 5.05 32.24 23.54
N PHE A 167 5.20 30.91 23.46
CA PHE A 167 6.16 30.30 22.55
C PHE A 167 5.86 30.58 21.08
N THR A 168 4.60 30.50 20.66
CA THR A 168 4.19 30.71 19.27
C THR A 168 4.24 32.19 18.87
N GLU A 169 4.02 33.10 19.82
CA GLU A 169 4.07 34.54 19.60
C GLU A 169 5.48 35.08 19.43
N ILE A 170 6.52 34.39 19.91
CA ILE A 170 7.92 34.80 19.71
C ILE A 170 8.25 34.68 18.22
N PRO A 171 8.38 35.81 17.49
CA PRO A 171 8.69 35.77 16.06
C PRO A 171 10.17 35.43 15.86
N ASN A 172 10.49 34.81 14.71
CA ASN A 172 11.87 34.52 14.28
C ASN A 172 12.70 33.71 15.27
N GLN A 173 12.12 32.64 15.83
CA GLN A 173 12.91 31.69 16.60
C GLN A 173 13.98 31.05 15.70
N LYS A 174 15.24 31.15 16.11
CA LYS A 174 16.35 30.48 15.42
C LYS A 174 16.92 29.38 16.30
N TYR A 175 17.35 28.31 15.64
CA TYR A 175 18.20 27.28 16.23
C TYR A 175 19.54 27.33 15.52
N LYS A 176 20.59 27.75 16.24
CA LYS A 176 21.89 28.10 15.64
C LYS A 176 21.66 29.17 14.56
N ASP A 177 21.85 28.84 13.29
CA ASP A 177 21.64 29.75 12.15
C ASP A 177 20.36 29.48 11.34
N THR A 178 19.55 28.50 11.75
CA THR A 178 18.35 28.09 11.01
C THR A 178 17.08 28.70 11.60
N GLU A 179 16.28 29.34 10.75
CA GLU A 179 14.97 29.85 11.12
C GLU A 179 13.98 28.71 11.33
N LEU A 180 13.31 28.74 12.48
CA LEU A 180 12.32 27.74 12.87
C LEU A 180 10.92 28.21 12.50
N ILE A 181 10.16 27.30 11.89
CA ILE A 181 8.74 27.46 11.64
C ILE A 181 8.01 26.88 12.85
N VAL A 182 7.38 27.76 13.62
CA VAL A 182 6.56 27.42 14.78
C VAL A 182 5.09 27.58 14.39
N LEU A 183 4.27 26.55 14.60
CA LEU A 183 2.83 26.55 14.35
C LEU A 183 2.12 25.80 15.47
N PHE A 184 0.87 26.13 15.77
CA PHE A 184 0.07 25.26 16.62
C PHE A 184 -0.12 23.88 15.97
N LYS A 185 -0.18 22.83 16.78
CA LYS A 185 -0.39 21.46 16.26
C LYS A 185 -1.69 21.36 15.47
N GLU A 186 -2.73 22.10 15.87
CA GLU A 186 -4.01 22.16 15.15
C GLU A 186 -3.85 22.75 13.74
N GLU A 187 -3.23 23.92 13.63
CA GLU A 187 -2.98 24.62 12.36
C GLU A 187 -2.08 23.80 11.43
N TYR A 188 -1.07 23.14 11.99
CA TYR A 188 -0.24 22.21 11.22
C TYR A 188 -1.09 21.04 10.68
N CYS A 189 -1.96 20.46 11.52
CA CYS A 189 -2.79 19.32 11.13
C CYS A 189 -3.80 19.70 10.04
N THR A 190 -4.48 20.84 10.18
CA THR A 190 -5.45 21.33 9.19
C THR A 190 -4.77 21.58 7.85
N LYS A 191 -3.65 22.33 7.85
CA LYS A 191 -2.86 22.60 6.65
C LYS A 191 -2.38 21.32 5.96
N LYS A 192 -1.92 20.32 6.74
CA LYS A 192 -1.46 19.03 6.18
C LYS A 192 -2.62 18.21 5.62
N ASN A 193 -3.80 18.24 6.26
CA ASN A 193 -4.99 17.54 5.79
C ASN A 193 -5.51 18.16 4.49
N GLU A 194 -5.52 19.49 4.39
CA GLU A 194 -5.85 20.22 3.17
C GLU A 194 -4.88 19.89 2.03
N GLU A 195 -3.56 19.90 2.30
CA GLU A 195 -2.53 19.49 1.33
C GLU A 195 -2.75 18.05 0.85
N ARG A 196 -3.06 17.12 1.76
CA ARG A 196 -3.39 15.71 1.41
C ARG A 196 -4.66 15.62 0.56
N LYS A 197 -5.70 16.41 0.87
CA LYS A 197 -6.94 16.46 0.09
C LYS A 197 -6.69 16.99 -1.32
N GLN A 198 -5.92 18.07 -1.46
CA GLN A 198 -5.53 18.63 -2.75
C GLN A 198 -4.71 17.63 -3.57
N ASN A 199 -3.67 17.03 -2.98
CA ASN A 199 -2.85 16.02 -3.67
C ASN A 199 -3.67 14.81 -4.12
N LYS A 200 -4.68 14.39 -3.34
CA LYS A 200 -5.58 13.30 -3.72
C LYS A 200 -6.50 13.69 -4.88
N VAL A 201 -6.99 14.92 -4.93
CA VAL A 201 -7.80 15.43 -6.03
C VAL A 201 -6.94 15.55 -7.30
N GLU A 202 -5.73 16.10 -7.17
CA GLU A 202 -4.80 16.25 -8.29
C GLU A 202 -4.35 14.89 -8.85
N ALA A 203 -3.98 13.94 -7.98
CA ALA A 203 -3.62 12.58 -8.40
C ALA A 203 -4.78 11.88 -9.12
N LYS A 204 -6.03 12.09 -8.68
CA LYS A 204 -7.21 11.57 -9.37
C LYS A 204 -7.43 12.25 -10.72
N ALA A 205 -7.20 13.56 -10.82
CA ALA A 205 -7.31 14.30 -12.07
C ALA A 205 -6.25 13.82 -13.08
N ARG A 206 -4.99 13.70 -12.66
CA ARG A 206 -3.89 13.17 -13.50
C ARG A 206 -4.17 11.75 -13.96
N ALA A 207 -4.63 10.87 -13.06
CA ALA A 207 -4.99 9.50 -13.43
C ALA A 207 -6.18 9.43 -14.40
N LYS A 208 -7.13 10.37 -14.31
CA LYS A 208 -8.24 10.46 -15.25
C LYS A 208 -7.76 10.94 -16.62
N GLN A 209 -6.93 11.98 -16.68
CA GLN A 209 -6.33 12.49 -17.91
C GLN A 209 -5.48 11.42 -18.61
N GLU A 210 -4.61 10.73 -17.88
CA GLU A 210 -3.77 9.67 -18.45
C GLU A 210 -4.62 8.51 -19.01
N LYS A 211 -5.76 8.21 -18.39
CA LYS A 211 -6.70 7.20 -18.89
C LYS A 211 -7.43 7.66 -20.15
N GLU A 212 -7.88 8.92 -20.20
CA GLU A 212 -8.52 9.51 -21.38
C GLU A 212 -7.53 9.60 -22.56
N GLU A 213 -6.29 9.98 -22.30
CA GLU A 213 -5.23 10.05 -23.32
C GLU A 213 -4.88 8.68 -23.88
N LYS A 214 -4.75 7.64 -23.02
CA LYS A 214 -4.57 6.26 -23.47
C LYS A 214 -5.76 5.74 -24.28
N GLN A 215 -6.99 6.14 -23.93
CA GLN A 215 -8.17 5.79 -24.73
C GLN A 215 -8.17 6.47 -26.09
N LYS A 216 -7.80 7.74 -26.15
CA LYS A 216 -7.69 8.49 -27.41
C LYS A 216 -6.59 7.92 -28.31
N GLN A 217 -5.40 7.66 -27.76
CA GLN A 217 -4.32 7.01 -28.51
C GLN A 217 -4.71 5.62 -29.01
N ALA A 218 -5.46 4.84 -28.22
CA ALA A 218 -5.95 3.54 -28.66
C ALA A 218 -6.98 3.68 -29.80
N ALA A 219 -7.89 4.64 -29.71
CA ALA A 219 -8.88 4.92 -30.77
C ALA A 219 -8.21 5.44 -32.05
N ASP A 220 -7.22 6.34 -31.93
CA ASP A 220 -6.46 6.86 -33.07
C ASP A 220 -5.61 5.76 -33.74
N ALA A 221 -5.00 4.87 -32.95
CA ALA A 221 -4.28 3.70 -33.47
C ALA A 221 -5.22 2.69 -34.15
N GLU A 222 -6.43 2.49 -33.62
CA GLU A 222 -7.46 1.64 -34.22
C GLU A 222 -7.95 2.24 -35.54
N MET A 223 -8.21 3.55 -35.59
CA MET A 223 -8.60 4.28 -36.80
C MET A 223 -7.50 4.22 -37.87
N LYS A 224 -6.24 4.45 -37.48
CA LYS A 224 -5.10 4.33 -38.39
C LYS A 224 -4.92 2.90 -38.93
N SER A 225 -5.12 1.87 -38.09
CA SER A 225 -5.08 0.47 -38.55
C SER A 225 -6.24 0.12 -39.50
N LEU A 226 -7.37 0.83 -39.43
CA LEU A 226 -8.48 0.66 -40.35
C LEU A 226 -8.19 1.35 -41.69
N GLU A 227 -7.61 2.55 -41.67
CA GLU A 227 -7.21 3.28 -42.88
C GLU A 227 -6.12 2.55 -43.67
N GLU A 228 -5.13 1.96 -43.00
CA GLU A 228 -4.07 1.17 -43.64
C GLU A 228 -4.56 -0.14 -44.30
N LYS A 229 -5.81 -0.58 -44.03
CA LYS A 229 -6.41 -1.80 -44.62
C LYS A 229 -7.40 -1.52 -45.75
N THR A 230 -7.48 -0.28 -46.22
CA THR A 230 -8.33 0.07 -47.37
C THR A 230 -7.77 -0.55 -48.66
N GLY A 231 -8.66 -1.03 -49.54
CA GLY A 231 -8.37 -1.79 -50.76
C GLY A 231 -8.29 -3.32 -50.60
N CYS A 232 -8.66 -3.89 -49.44
CA CYS A 232 -8.46 -5.33 -49.13
C CYS A 232 -9.76 -6.14 -48.99
N LEU A 233 -10.93 -5.54 -49.24
CA LEU A 233 -12.23 -6.21 -49.08
C LEU A 233 -12.86 -6.57 -50.42
N LEU A 234 -13.30 -7.82 -50.50
CA LEU A 234 -14.05 -8.35 -51.62
C LEU A 234 -15.42 -8.80 -51.15
N LYS A 235 -16.47 -8.16 -51.67
CA LYS A 235 -17.84 -8.62 -51.52
C LYS A 235 -18.12 -9.69 -52.57
N PHE A 236 -18.80 -10.75 -52.15
CA PHE A 236 -19.35 -11.74 -53.07
C PHE A 236 -20.84 -11.89 -52.83
N SER A 237 -21.62 -12.00 -53.91
CA SER A 237 -23.05 -12.28 -53.85
C SER A 237 -23.45 -13.29 -54.92
N GLY A 238 -24.32 -14.22 -54.54
CA GLY A 238 -24.77 -15.31 -55.40
C GLY A 238 -25.82 -16.18 -54.70
N ASP A 239 -26.48 -17.07 -55.45
CA ASP A 239 -27.49 -17.98 -54.90
C ASP A 239 -26.81 -19.21 -54.25
N LEU A 240 -26.11 -18.93 -53.16
CA LEU A 240 -25.29 -19.87 -52.40
C LEU A 240 -26.19 -20.90 -51.70
N ASP A 241 -25.85 -22.18 -51.83
CA ASP A 241 -26.58 -23.26 -51.18
C ASP A 241 -26.33 -23.27 -49.67
N ASP A 242 -27.23 -23.86 -48.88
CA ASP A 242 -27.13 -23.98 -47.41
C ASP A 242 -25.91 -24.80 -46.95
N GLN A 243 -25.22 -25.45 -47.90
CA GLN A 243 -24.01 -26.24 -47.70
C GLN A 243 -22.71 -25.49 -48.04
N THR A 244 -22.78 -24.24 -48.48
CA THR A 244 -21.58 -23.45 -48.79
C THR A 244 -20.83 -23.12 -47.49
N CYS A 245 -19.60 -23.61 -47.38
CA CYS A 245 -18.78 -23.51 -46.18
C CYS A 245 -17.61 -22.54 -46.38
N ARG A 246 -17.06 -22.06 -45.26
CA ARG A 246 -15.89 -21.17 -45.23
C ARG A 246 -14.65 -21.81 -45.85
N GLU A 247 -14.60 -23.14 -45.86
CA GLU A 247 -13.54 -23.95 -46.45
C GLU A 247 -13.58 -23.89 -47.99
N ASP A 248 -14.77 -23.91 -48.60
CA ASP A 248 -14.91 -23.80 -50.07
C ASP A 248 -14.35 -22.46 -50.59
N LEU A 249 -14.50 -21.39 -49.81
CA LEU A 249 -13.92 -20.06 -50.12
C LEU A 249 -12.39 -20.06 -49.96
N HIS A 250 -11.85 -20.87 -49.06
CA HIS A 250 -10.42 -20.99 -48.85
C HIS A 250 -9.75 -21.77 -50.00
N ASP A 251 -10.46 -22.77 -50.54
CA ASP A 251 -10.01 -23.57 -51.67
C ASP A 251 -9.96 -22.77 -52.97
N VAL A 252 -10.99 -21.94 -53.22
CA VAL A 252 -11.09 -21.09 -54.43
C VAL A 252 -9.99 -20.03 -54.51
N PHE A 253 -9.53 -19.51 -53.37
CA PHE A 253 -8.46 -18.51 -53.32
C PHE A 253 -7.10 -19.07 -52.89
N SER A 254 -7.00 -20.39 -52.69
CA SER A 254 -5.75 -21.07 -52.33
C SER A 254 -4.72 -20.87 -53.44
N GLY A 255 -3.68 -20.08 -53.18
CA GLY A 255 -2.63 -19.73 -54.15
C GLY A 255 -2.84 -18.43 -54.92
N HIS A 256 -3.98 -17.73 -54.75
CA HIS A 256 -4.29 -16.48 -55.45
C HIS A 256 -4.36 -15.25 -54.53
N GLY A 257 -4.46 -15.46 -53.20
CA GLY A 257 -4.31 -14.43 -52.18
C GLY A 257 -4.43 -15.00 -50.76
N GLU A 258 -3.71 -14.44 -49.79
CA GLU A 258 -3.81 -14.88 -48.39
C GLU A 258 -5.07 -14.27 -47.75
N ILE A 259 -6.08 -15.10 -47.49
CA ILE A 259 -7.31 -14.68 -46.82
C ILE A 259 -7.04 -14.49 -45.33
N LYS A 260 -7.35 -13.30 -44.81
CA LYS A 260 -7.20 -12.96 -43.39
C LYS A 260 -8.47 -13.21 -42.59
N TRP A 261 -9.64 -12.96 -43.18
CA TRP A 261 -10.93 -13.15 -42.51
C TRP A 261 -12.06 -13.33 -43.52
N ILE A 262 -13.05 -14.15 -43.18
CA ILE A 262 -14.27 -14.35 -43.97
C ILE A 262 -15.47 -13.99 -43.10
N HIS A 263 -16.15 -12.90 -43.44
CA HIS A 263 -17.42 -12.50 -42.85
C HIS A 263 -18.56 -13.09 -43.69
N PHE A 264 -18.91 -14.34 -43.36
CA PHE A 264 -19.99 -15.08 -44.00
C PHE A 264 -20.78 -15.86 -42.95
N VAL A 265 -22.10 -15.71 -43.02
CA VAL A 265 -23.06 -16.48 -42.24
C VAL A 265 -23.62 -17.56 -43.16
N ARG A 266 -23.59 -18.82 -42.71
CA ARG A 266 -24.09 -19.96 -43.49
C ARG A 266 -25.56 -19.75 -43.87
N GLY A 267 -25.88 -19.85 -45.16
CA GLY A 267 -27.21 -19.56 -45.71
C GLY A 267 -27.44 -18.10 -46.14
N ALA A 268 -26.47 -17.21 -45.96
CA ALA A 268 -26.53 -15.85 -46.51
C ALA A 268 -26.23 -15.86 -48.03
N LYS A 269 -26.92 -15.00 -48.79
CA LYS A 269 -26.70 -14.82 -50.23
C LYS A 269 -25.52 -13.90 -50.55
N GLU A 270 -24.95 -13.29 -49.54
CA GLU A 270 -23.83 -12.35 -49.65
C GLU A 270 -22.81 -12.58 -48.53
N GLY A 271 -21.54 -12.33 -48.82
CA GLY A 271 -20.47 -12.38 -47.83
C GLY A 271 -19.32 -11.44 -48.20
N ILE A 272 -18.42 -11.23 -47.24
CA ILE A 272 -17.27 -10.34 -47.41
C ILE A 272 -15.99 -11.08 -47.03
N ILE A 273 -14.99 -11.01 -47.89
CA ILE A 273 -13.66 -11.58 -47.68
C ILE A 273 -12.68 -10.44 -47.46
N LEU A 274 -11.92 -10.51 -46.37
CA LEU A 274 -10.79 -9.63 -46.08
C LEU A 274 -9.50 -10.35 -46.46
N PHE A 275 -8.81 -9.85 -47.47
CA PHE A 275 -7.48 -10.32 -47.86
C PHE A 275 -6.38 -9.61 -47.05
N LYS A 276 -5.21 -10.22 -47.01
CA LYS A 276 -4.00 -9.62 -46.43
C LYS A 276 -3.34 -8.61 -47.38
N ASP A 277 -3.55 -8.79 -48.69
CA ASP A 277 -3.09 -7.93 -49.78
C ASP A 277 -4.28 -7.27 -50.52
N ILE A 278 -4.00 -6.49 -51.58
CA ILE A 278 -5.00 -5.76 -52.37
C ILE A 278 -6.02 -6.74 -52.99
N ALA A 279 -7.30 -6.55 -52.68
CA ALA A 279 -8.39 -7.42 -53.13
C ALA A 279 -8.54 -7.46 -54.66
N LYS A 280 -8.22 -6.35 -55.35
CA LYS A 280 -8.19 -6.28 -56.82
C LYS A 280 -7.21 -7.30 -57.42
N GLU A 281 -5.99 -7.38 -56.88
CA GLU A 281 -4.97 -8.29 -57.40
C GLU A 281 -5.31 -9.76 -57.12
N ALA A 282 -5.87 -10.06 -55.93
CA ALA A 282 -6.29 -11.41 -55.59
C ALA A 282 -7.45 -11.89 -56.48
N LEU A 283 -8.39 -10.99 -56.78
CA LEU A 283 -9.51 -11.27 -57.68
C LEU A 283 -9.06 -11.46 -59.14
N GLU A 284 -8.11 -10.65 -59.64
CA GLU A 284 -7.58 -10.82 -60.99
C GLU A 284 -6.81 -12.14 -61.15
N LYS A 285 -5.98 -12.51 -60.17
CA LYS A 285 -5.25 -13.80 -60.16
C LYS A 285 -6.22 -14.98 -60.14
N ALA A 286 -7.27 -14.91 -59.32
CA ALA A 286 -8.28 -15.95 -59.24
C ALA A 286 -9.13 -16.06 -60.53
N LYS A 287 -9.47 -14.92 -61.17
CA LYS A 287 -10.18 -14.91 -62.47
C LYS A 287 -9.31 -15.47 -63.59
N ALA A 288 -8.02 -15.16 -63.60
CA ALA A 288 -7.08 -15.68 -64.59
C ALA A 288 -6.87 -17.19 -64.47
N ALA A 289 -6.86 -17.73 -63.24
CA ALA A 289 -6.72 -19.17 -63.00
C ALA A 289 -7.98 -19.98 -63.36
N HIS A 290 -9.17 -19.38 -63.27
CA HIS A 290 -10.46 -20.02 -63.55
C HIS A 290 -11.11 -19.60 -64.88
N ASN A 291 -10.33 -19.13 -65.86
CA ASN A 291 -10.81 -18.79 -67.21
C ASN A 291 -12.00 -17.80 -67.22
N GLY A 292 -12.02 -16.87 -66.27
CA GLY A 292 -13.03 -15.80 -66.20
C GLY A 292 -14.33 -16.14 -65.47
N ASN A 293 -14.55 -17.38 -65.01
CA ASN A 293 -15.75 -17.73 -64.24
C ASN A 293 -15.41 -18.38 -62.89
N LEU A 294 -15.28 -17.55 -61.86
CA LEU A 294 -15.11 -17.99 -60.46
C LEU A 294 -16.44 -18.51 -59.94
N GLN A 295 -16.66 -19.81 -60.14
CA GLN A 295 -17.82 -20.52 -59.63
C GLN A 295 -17.51 -21.10 -58.25
N LEU A 296 -18.45 -20.95 -57.32
CA LEU A 296 -18.38 -21.59 -56.01
C LEU A 296 -19.33 -22.79 -56.04
N ARG A 297 -18.79 -24.00 -55.93
CA ARG A 297 -19.54 -25.27 -56.09
C ARG A 297 -20.44 -25.28 -57.34
N ASN A 298 -19.89 -24.90 -58.49
CA ASN A 298 -20.57 -24.86 -59.80
C ASN A 298 -21.73 -23.85 -59.93
N LYS A 299 -21.83 -22.86 -59.04
CA LYS A 299 -22.76 -21.72 -59.18
C LYS A 299 -22.00 -20.44 -59.50
N ASP A 300 -22.56 -19.63 -60.38
CA ASP A 300 -22.00 -18.32 -60.72
C ASP A 300 -22.11 -17.37 -59.52
N VAL A 301 -20.98 -16.78 -59.14
CA VAL A 301 -20.88 -15.82 -58.05
C VAL A 301 -20.41 -14.49 -58.62
N SER A 302 -21.08 -13.41 -58.22
CA SER A 302 -20.64 -12.07 -58.55
C SER A 302 -19.66 -11.56 -57.49
N TRP A 303 -18.56 -10.99 -57.95
CA TRP A 303 -17.45 -10.53 -57.12
C TRP A 303 -17.27 -9.03 -57.32
N GLU A 304 -17.39 -8.26 -56.25
CA GLU A 304 -17.31 -6.81 -56.24
C GLU A 304 -16.25 -6.36 -55.22
N VAL A 305 -15.26 -5.59 -55.68
CA VAL A 305 -14.29 -4.97 -54.77
C VAL A 305 -14.96 -3.78 -54.12
N LEU A 306 -15.00 -3.78 -52.78
CA LEU A 306 -15.53 -2.64 -52.04
C LEU A 306 -14.46 -1.57 -51.91
N GLU A 307 -14.76 -0.34 -52.35
CA GLU A 307 -13.87 0.81 -52.20
C GLU A 307 -14.61 1.98 -51.53
N GLY A 308 -13.89 2.78 -50.75
CA GLY A 308 -14.43 4.02 -50.15
C GLY A 308 -15.23 3.81 -48.86
N ASP A 309 -16.37 4.48 -48.72
CA ASP A 309 -17.11 4.52 -47.45
C ASP A 309 -17.83 3.19 -47.13
N ALA A 310 -18.26 2.44 -48.15
CA ALA A 310 -18.82 1.10 -47.97
C ALA A 310 -17.77 0.09 -47.46
N GLU A 311 -16.51 0.26 -47.86
CA GLU A 311 -15.39 -0.54 -47.38
C GLU A 311 -15.09 -0.27 -45.89
N LYS A 312 -15.09 1.01 -45.49
CA LYS A 312 -14.87 1.43 -44.10
C LYS A 312 -15.96 0.90 -43.16
N GLU A 313 -17.23 0.92 -43.58
CA GLU A 313 -18.33 0.37 -42.78
C GLU A 313 -18.25 -1.15 -42.64
N ALA A 314 -17.92 -1.86 -43.73
CA ALA A 314 -17.72 -3.31 -43.69
C ALA A 314 -16.52 -3.69 -42.81
N LEU A 315 -15.40 -2.98 -42.93
CA LEU A 315 -14.22 -3.14 -42.07
C LEU A 315 -14.56 -2.91 -40.60
N LYS A 316 -15.33 -1.87 -40.30
CA LYS A 316 -15.74 -1.55 -38.93
C LYS A 316 -16.55 -2.70 -38.31
N LYS A 317 -17.53 -3.26 -39.04
CA LYS A 317 -18.31 -4.42 -38.57
C LYS A 317 -17.41 -5.65 -38.34
N ILE A 318 -16.48 -5.92 -39.25
CA ILE A 318 -15.55 -7.05 -39.13
C ILE A 318 -14.64 -6.88 -37.89
N LEU A 319 -14.16 -5.65 -37.64
CA LEU A 319 -13.30 -5.36 -36.50
C LEU A 319 -14.05 -5.43 -35.17
N GLU A 320 -15.28 -4.93 -35.12
CA GLU A 320 -16.18 -5.03 -33.97
C GLU A 320 -16.47 -6.50 -33.61
N ASP A 321 -16.79 -7.34 -34.61
CA ASP A 321 -17.02 -8.77 -34.42
C ASP A 321 -15.75 -9.50 -33.90
N GLN A 322 -14.57 -9.17 -34.43
CA GLN A 322 -13.30 -9.71 -33.92
C GLN A 322 -13.02 -9.29 -32.48
N GLN A 323 -13.26 -8.02 -32.14
CA GLN A 323 -13.11 -7.55 -30.76
C GLN A 323 -14.10 -8.23 -29.82
N GLU A 324 -15.34 -8.47 -30.23
CA GLU A 324 -16.34 -9.15 -29.41
C GLU A 324 -15.98 -10.61 -29.15
N LEU A 325 -15.48 -11.33 -30.17
CA LEU A 325 -14.96 -12.69 -30.02
C LEU A 325 -13.76 -12.75 -29.04
N LEU A 326 -12.86 -11.76 -29.08
CA LEU A 326 -11.75 -11.64 -28.14
C LEU A 326 -12.21 -11.30 -26.71
N LYS A 327 -13.24 -10.44 -26.57
CA LYS A 327 -13.87 -10.10 -25.29
C LYS A 327 -14.61 -11.29 -24.68
N GLN A 328 -15.26 -12.14 -25.48
CA GLN A 328 -15.87 -13.38 -25.01
C GLN A 328 -14.82 -14.40 -24.54
N LYS A 329 -13.71 -14.58 -25.27
CA LYS A 329 -12.60 -15.45 -24.86
C LYS A 329 -11.90 -15.00 -23.57
N THR A 330 -11.82 -13.69 -23.32
CA THR A 330 -11.25 -13.14 -22.08
C THR A 330 -12.22 -13.16 -20.89
N LYS A 331 -13.53 -13.06 -21.11
CA LYS A 331 -14.55 -13.26 -20.05
C LYS A 331 -14.57 -14.71 -19.53
N GLY A 332 -14.33 -15.71 -20.39
CA GLY A 332 -14.22 -17.12 -19.99
C GLY A 332 -13.04 -17.44 -19.06
N ARG A 333 -11.95 -16.65 -19.09
CA ARG A 333 -10.79 -16.84 -18.19
C ARG A 333 -10.90 -16.11 -16.86
N LYS A 334 -11.85 -15.17 -16.66
CA LYS A 334 -11.99 -14.44 -15.38
C LYS A 334 -12.89 -15.12 -14.35
N ILE A 335 -13.59 -16.21 -14.69
CA ILE A 335 -14.51 -16.94 -13.78
C ILE A 335 -13.82 -18.14 -13.08
N LYS A 336 -12.51 -18.33 -13.20
CA LYS A 336 -11.79 -19.39 -12.49
C LYS A 336 -10.52 -18.86 -11.81
N GLY A 337 -10.66 -17.85 -10.95
CA GLY A 337 -9.48 -17.29 -10.29
C GLY A 337 -9.70 -16.12 -9.34
N LYS A 338 -10.81 -16.08 -8.57
CA LYS A 338 -10.90 -15.30 -7.32
C LYS A 338 -12.20 -15.64 -6.59
N GLY A 339 -12.14 -16.66 -5.74
CA GLY A 339 -13.27 -17.07 -4.92
C GLY A 339 -12.80 -17.79 -3.67
N ARG A 340 -12.27 -17.06 -2.69
CA ARG A 340 -12.31 -17.43 -1.27
C ARG A 340 -12.40 -16.15 -0.43
N GLY A 341 -13.50 -16.01 0.32
CA GLY A 341 -13.62 -15.02 1.40
C GLY A 341 -14.90 -14.17 1.46
N GLY A 342 -15.99 -14.52 0.80
CA GLY A 342 -17.30 -13.87 1.00
C GLY A 342 -18.27 -14.81 1.70
N LYS A 343 -18.52 -14.58 2.99
CA LYS A 343 -19.48 -15.35 3.80
C LYS A 343 -20.89 -15.28 3.19
N ILE A 344 -21.48 -16.44 2.97
CA ILE A 344 -22.91 -16.63 2.70
C ILE A 344 -23.68 -16.40 4.01
N PRO A 345 -24.77 -15.62 4.05
CA PRO A 345 -25.69 -15.63 5.18
C PRO A 345 -26.74 -16.73 4.97
N GLN A 346 -26.85 -17.65 5.92
CA GLN A 346 -27.97 -18.58 6.05
C GLN A 346 -29.09 -17.93 6.88
N GLY A 347 -30.34 -18.13 6.44
CA GLY A 347 -31.45 -18.45 7.33
C GLY A 347 -32.20 -17.27 7.97
N ALA A 348 -33.46 -17.13 7.58
CA ALA A 348 -34.42 -16.13 8.03
C ALA A 348 -34.91 -16.35 9.48
N GLN A 349 -35.17 -15.26 10.21
CA GLN A 349 -36.35 -15.13 11.07
C GLN A 349 -36.69 -13.65 11.36
N LYS A 350 -37.99 -13.45 11.60
CA LYS A 350 -38.78 -12.22 11.58
C LYS A 350 -38.29 -11.08 12.49
N GLY A 351 -38.46 -9.85 12.03
CA GLY A 351 -38.47 -8.65 12.88
C GLY A 351 -38.48 -7.35 12.07
N LYS A 352 -39.67 -6.75 11.86
CA LYS A 352 -39.81 -5.39 11.31
C LYS A 352 -39.13 -4.39 12.24
N ILE A 353 -38.03 -3.76 11.81
CA ILE A 353 -37.63 -2.43 12.30
C ILE A 353 -37.06 -1.64 11.11
N GLN A 354 -37.76 -0.58 10.75
CA GLN A 354 -37.30 0.45 9.82
C GLN A 354 -36.15 1.22 10.50
N PHE A 355 -34.93 1.13 9.97
CA PHE A 355 -33.81 1.94 10.45
C PHE A 355 -33.36 2.93 9.36
N GLN A 356 -33.72 4.21 9.56
CA GLN A 356 -33.15 5.34 8.82
C GLN A 356 -31.75 5.62 9.37
N GLY A 357 -30.73 5.04 8.77
CA GLY A 357 -29.33 5.29 9.12
C GLY A 357 -28.70 6.38 8.26
N LYS A 358 -28.56 7.59 8.82
CA LYS A 358 -27.70 8.66 8.29
C LYS A 358 -26.29 8.11 8.03
N LYS A 359 -25.72 8.40 6.86
CA LYS A 359 -24.29 8.19 6.58
C LYS A 359 -23.47 9.09 7.48
N ILE A 360 -22.98 8.56 8.60
CA ILE A 360 -21.90 9.20 9.36
C ILE A 360 -20.62 8.98 8.55
N LYS A 361 -20.07 10.08 8.00
CA LYS A 361 -18.68 10.10 7.55
C LYS A 361 -17.82 9.94 8.79
N PHE A 362 -17.09 8.83 8.90
CA PHE A 362 -15.94 8.76 9.79
C PHE A 362 -14.89 9.76 9.28
N GLU A 363 -14.68 10.84 10.01
CA GLU A 363 -13.40 11.54 9.96
C GLU A 363 -12.38 10.61 10.60
N ASN A 364 -11.60 9.95 9.74
CA ASN A 364 -10.44 9.18 10.16
C ASN A 364 -9.37 10.20 10.58
N ASP A 365 -9.43 10.63 11.84
CA ASP A 365 -8.33 11.33 12.50
C ASP A 365 -7.26 10.27 12.78
N GLU A 366 -6.50 9.93 11.73
CA GLU A 366 -5.35 9.03 11.82
C GLU A 366 -4.27 9.75 12.64
N GLU A 367 -4.33 9.57 13.96
CA GLU A 367 -3.15 9.62 14.80
C GLU A 367 -2.15 8.60 14.24
N ASP A 368 -0.92 9.06 13.99
CA ASP A 368 0.23 8.24 13.62
C ASP A 368 0.52 7.23 14.78
N GLY A 369 -0.26 6.15 14.81
CA GLY A 369 -0.07 4.96 15.61
C GLY A 369 0.82 3.99 14.84
N GLU A 370 1.91 3.61 15.48
CA GLU A 370 2.87 2.61 15.01
C GLU A 370 2.15 1.33 14.57
N ASN A 371 2.25 1.02 13.27
CA ASN A 371 1.79 -0.26 12.74
C ASN A 371 3.00 -1.21 12.66
N GLU A 372 3.17 -2.01 13.71
CA GLU A 372 4.03 -3.18 13.72
C GLU A 372 3.51 -4.18 12.68
N THR A 373 4.32 -4.41 11.66
CA THR A 373 4.08 -5.45 10.65
C THR A 373 4.28 -6.80 11.32
N LYS A 374 3.21 -7.56 11.52
CA LYS A 374 3.30 -9.00 11.81
C LYS A 374 3.90 -9.70 10.58
N THR A 375 5.18 -10.02 10.65
CA THR A 375 5.84 -11.01 9.80
C THR A 375 5.59 -12.40 10.38
N GLU A 376 4.97 -13.28 9.60
CA GLU A 376 5.08 -14.74 9.73
C GLU A 376 4.66 -15.40 8.40
N PRO A 377 5.09 -16.64 8.09
CA PRO A 377 6.28 -16.86 7.27
C PRO A 377 5.96 -17.31 5.83
N ALA A 378 6.94 -17.10 4.95
CA ALA A 378 6.92 -17.57 3.58
C ALA A 378 6.89 -19.11 3.52
N SER A 379 5.86 -19.66 2.87
CA SER A 379 5.83 -21.05 2.41
C SER A 379 6.37 -21.16 0.97
N PRO A 380 6.93 -22.31 0.59
CA PRO A 380 8.02 -22.40 -0.38
C PRO A 380 7.58 -22.40 -1.85
N LYS A 381 8.49 -21.89 -2.69
CA LYS A 381 8.45 -21.93 -4.15
C LYS A 381 8.41 -23.38 -4.65
N LYS A 382 7.46 -23.66 -5.54
CA LYS A 382 7.41 -24.88 -6.38
C LYS A 382 8.53 -24.85 -7.42
N ARG A 383 9.23 -25.97 -7.58
CA ARG A 383 10.12 -26.29 -8.71
C ARG A 383 9.30 -26.53 -9.99
N PRO A 384 9.90 -26.41 -11.20
CA PRO A 384 9.29 -26.86 -12.44
C PRO A 384 9.33 -28.39 -12.53
N LEU A 385 8.32 -28.95 -13.20
CA LEU A 385 8.16 -30.36 -13.53
C LEU A 385 8.49 -30.51 -15.03
N GLU A 386 9.47 -31.35 -15.37
CA GLU A 386 9.63 -31.93 -16.72
C GLU A 386 9.32 -33.43 -16.68
N GLU A 387 9.12 -33.97 -17.87
CA GLU A 387 8.23 -35.06 -18.27
C GLU A 387 8.57 -36.49 -17.81
N THR A 388 7.50 -37.28 -17.74
CA THR A 388 7.39 -38.74 -17.63
C THR A 388 7.93 -39.49 -18.87
N GLU A 389 8.57 -40.65 -18.68
CA GLU A 389 8.01 -42.00 -18.92
C GLU A 389 9.07 -43.14 -18.90
N LYS A 390 8.64 -44.26 -18.27
CA LYS A 390 8.90 -45.70 -18.58
C LYS A 390 10.11 -46.48 -17.99
N GLU A 391 9.68 -47.48 -17.19
CA GLU A 391 10.05 -48.93 -17.15
C GLU A 391 11.36 -49.43 -16.51
N GLU A 392 11.19 -50.37 -15.56
CA GLU A 392 12.15 -51.33 -14.96
C GLU A 392 12.69 -52.36 -16.00
N PRO A 393 13.59 -53.35 -15.70
CA PRO A 393 14.25 -53.76 -14.44
C PRO A 393 15.79 -54.06 -14.56
N ALA A 394 16.40 -54.50 -13.44
CA ALA A 394 17.81 -54.85 -13.18
C ALA A 394 18.43 -55.94 -14.10
N PRO A 395 19.79 -56.10 -14.19
CA PRO A 395 20.53 -57.00 -13.27
C PRO A 395 22.06 -56.79 -13.02
N LYS A 396 22.53 -57.36 -11.89
CA LYS A 396 23.78 -58.13 -11.57
C LYS A 396 25.24 -57.59 -11.73
N GLN A 397 25.91 -57.57 -10.55
CA GLN A 397 27.20 -58.18 -10.12
C GLN A 397 28.60 -57.64 -10.50
N LEU A 398 29.46 -57.49 -9.47
CA LEU A 398 30.74 -58.22 -9.22
C LEU A 398 31.26 -57.88 -7.80
N LYS A 399 31.15 -58.78 -6.81
CA LYS A 399 32.21 -59.61 -6.17
C LYS A 399 33.55 -58.93 -5.85
N THR A 400 33.85 -58.82 -4.56
CA THR A 400 35.15 -59.21 -3.98
C THR A 400 34.92 -59.95 -2.67
N GLU A 401 35.65 -61.06 -2.56
CA GLU A 401 35.62 -62.12 -1.55
C GLU A 401 36.85 -61.96 -0.62
N ASN A 402 36.86 -62.74 0.46
CA ASN A 402 37.82 -62.86 1.59
C ASN A 402 37.26 -62.20 2.87
N GLY A 403 37.03 -62.90 3.98
CA GLY A 403 37.27 -64.31 4.33
C GLY A 403 37.38 -64.42 5.86
N ASP A 404 36.64 -65.39 6.41
CA ASP A 404 36.82 -66.13 7.66
C ASP A 404 36.95 -65.46 9.04
N GLY A 405 36.27 -66.11 10.01
CA GLY A 405 36.76 -66.15 11.39
C GLY A 405 35.69 -66.20 12.47
N ASN A 406 35.01 -67.33 12.59
CA ASN A 406 34.23 -67.70 13.79
C ASN A 406 35.19 -67.86 14.99
N GLN A 407 34.98 -67.11 16.09
CA GLN A 407 35.10 -67.58 17.47
C GLN A 407 34.51 -66.58 18.45
#